data_AF-A0A348TU46-F1
#
_entry.id   AF-A0A348TU46-F1
#
_cell.length_a   1.000
_cell.length_b   1.000
_cell.length_c   1.000
_cell.angle_alpha   90.00
_cell.angle_beta   90.00
_cell.angle_gamma   90.00
#
_symmetry.space_group_name_H-M   'P 1'
#
loop_
_entity.id
_entity.type
_entity.pdbx_description
1 polymer ?
#
loop_
_entity_poly.entity_id
_entity_poly.type
_entity_poly.pdbx_seq_one_letter_code
_entity_poly.pdbx_strand_id
1 'polypeptide(L)'
;MRIQLVDSSNRNHLLPLTFTRPVSALRCGILSIAEKYTKRGHEVGNETQDYLQRKFPSIADATVCVDGGVCPTDEFLAAAAALMSG
;
A
#
# COMPACT_ATOMS: atom_id res chain seq x y z
N MET A 1 -2.96 -5.44 11.54
CA MET A 1 -4.14 -5.25 10.65
C MET A 1 -3.79 -5.73 9.26
N ARG A 2 -4.79 -6.10 8.45
CA ARG A 2 -4.62 -6.37 7.01
C ARG A 2 -4.90 -5.08 6.24
N ILE A 3 -3.93 -4.60 5.48
CA ILE A 3 -4.00 -3.32 4.77
C ILE A 3 -3.91 -3.58 3.27
N GLN A 4 -4.90 -3.14 2.52
CA GLN A 4 -4.88 -3.18 1.07
C GLN A 4 -4.35 -1.84 0.54
N LEU A 5 -3.18 -1.86 -0.11
CA LEU A 5 -2.55 -0.69 -0.71
C LEU A 5 -3.06 -0.51 -2.14
N VAL A 6 -3.83 0.55 -2.37
CA VAL A 6 -4.54 0.79 -3.63
C VAL A 6 -3.76 1.79 -4.49
N ASP A 7 -3.49 1.43 -5.75
CA ASP A 7 -2.93 2.36 -6.71
C ASP A 7 -3.98 3.39 -7.15
N SER A 8 -3.78 4.66 -6.78
CA SER A 8 -4.63 5.78 -7.20
C SER A 8 -4.17 6.42 -8.51
N SER A 9 -4.84 7.49 -8.93
CA SER A 9 -4.49 8.28 -10.11
C SER A 9 -3.04 8.79 -10.11
N ASN A 10 -2.42 8.92 -8.92
CA ASN A 10 -1.01 9.27 -8.75
C ASN A 10 -0.05 8.29 -9.46
N ARG A 11 -0.48 7.05 -9.70
CA ARG A 11 0.30 6.08 -10.47
C ARG A 11 0.72 6.63 -11.84
N ASN A 12 -0.19 7.32 -12.53
CA ASN A 12 0.06 7.85 -13.88
C ASN A 12 1.10 8.98 -13.87
N HIS A 13 1.12 9.78 -12.81
CA HIS A 13 2.12 10.84 -12.62
C HIS A 13 3.52 10.31 -12.32
N LEU A 14 3.62 9.07 -11.86
CA LEU A 14 4.89 8.40 -11.51
C LEU A 14 5.42 7.50 -12.63
N LEU A 15 4.80 7.51 -13.81
CA LEU A 15 5.37 6.88 -14.99
C LEU A 15 6.71 7.55 -15.34
N PRO A 16 7.75 6.78 -15.73
CA PRO A 16 7.71 5.37 -16.10
C PRO A 16 7.91 4.36 -14.96
N LEU A 17 8.08 4.81 -13.72
CA LEU A 17 8.47 3.94 -12.60
C LEU A 17 7.40 2.91 -12.25
N THR A 18 6.13 3.28 -12.43
CA THR A 18 4.95 2.45 -12.12
C THR A 18 4.50 1.56 -13.28
N PHE A 19 5.26 1.50 -14.40
CA PHE A 19 4.96 0.56 -15.48
C PHE A 19 5.08 -0.90 -15.03
N THR A 20 6.06 -1.21 -14.18
CA THR A 20 6.43 -2.59 -13.83
C THR A 20 6.11 -2.98 -12.38
N ARG A 21 5.55 -2.06 -11.60
CA ARG A 21 5.24 -2.25 -10.17
C ARG A 21 4.22 -1.21 -9.68
N PRO A 22 3.47 -1.50 -8.61
CA PRO A 22 2.57 -0.54 -7.98
C PRO A 22 3.34 0.59 -7.27
N VAL A 23 2.64 1.67 -6.92
CA VAL A 23 3.21 2.82 -6.20
C VAL A 23 3.77 2.39 -4.84
N SER A 24 3.06 1.48 -4.16
CA SER A 24 3.46 0.90 -2.88
C SER A 24 4.81 0.16 -2.90
N ALA A 25 5.22 -0.34 -4.07
CA ALA A 25 6.48 -1.02 -4.27
C ALA A 25 7.64 -0.06 -4.61
N LEU A 26 7.38 1.25 -4.72
CA LEU A 26 8.42 2.25 -4.87
C LEU A 26 9.16 2.46 -3.56
N ARG A 27 10.48 2.63 -3.67
CA ARG A 27 11.36 2.93 -2.53
C ARG A 27 11.24 4.38 -2.12
N CYS A 28 11.06 4.62 -0.83
CA CYS A 28 11.11 5.92 -0.20
C CYS A 28 12.20 5.86 0.88
N GLY A 29 13.44 6.09 0.45
CA GLY A 29 14.66 5.76 1.19
C GLY A 29 15.10 4.32 0.94
N ILE A 30 15.52 3.62 1.99
CA ILE A 30 15.98 2.22 1.90
C ILE A 30 14.81 1.26 1.67
N LEU A 31 13.66 1.54 2.30
CA LEU A 31 12.47 0.69 2.27
C LEU A 31 11.45 1.20 1.25
N SER A 32 10.74 0.27 0.62
CA SER A 32 9.50 0.52 -0.07
C SER A 32 8.37 0.90 0.88
N ILE A 33 7.33 1.54 0.35
CA ILE A 33 6.17 1.92 1.14
C ILE A 33 5.53 0.67 1.75
N ALA A 34 5.32 -0.38 0.96
CA ALA A 34 4.81 -1.67 1.44
C ALA A 34 5.67 -2.26 2.57
N GLU A 35 7.00 -2.28 2.42
CA GLU A 35 7.91 -2.78 3.46
C GLU A 35 7.83 -1.99 4.77
N LYS A 36 7.55 -0.68 4.70
CA LYS A 36 7.37 0.13 5.92
C LYS A 36 6.13 -0.29 6.70
N TYR A 37 5.03 -0.65 6.03
CA TYR A 37 3.85 -1.21 6.70
C TYR A 37 4.15 -2.58 7.30
N THR A 38 4.82 -3.46 6.55
CA THR A 38 5.19 -4.80 7.03
C THR A 38 6.13 -4.75 8.23
N LYS A 39 7.11 -3.84 8.24
CA LYS A 39 8.02 -3.64 9.39
C LYS A 39 7.30 -3.15 10.64
N ARG A 40 6.17 -2.47 10.49
CA ARG A 40 5.31 -2.04 11.60
C ARG A 40 4.33 -3.14 12.05
N GLY A 41 4.43 -4.36 11.51
CA GLY A 41 3.63 -5.51 11.93
C GLY A 41 2.28 -5.65 11.21
N HIS A 42 2.11 -5.00 10.06
CA HIS A 42 0.89 -5.10 9.26
C HIS A 42 1.06 -6.03 8.07
N GLU A 43 0.01 -6.80 7.77
CA GLU A 43 -0.05 -7.61 6.56
C GLU A 43 -0.52 -6.72 5.42
N VAL A 44 0.19 -6.72 4.28
CA VAL A 44 -0.11 -5.83 3.16
C VAL A 44 -0.45 -6.59 1.89
N GLY A 45 -1.54 -6.16 1.23
CA GLY A 45 -1.88 -6.53 -0.14
C GLY A 45 -1.73 -5.33 -1.06
N ASN A 46 -1.73 -5.57 -2.37
CA ASN A 46 -1.71 -4.51 -3.38
C ASN A 46 -2.93 -4.63 -4.29
N GLU A 47 -3.58 -3.51 -4.55
CA GLU A 47 -4.60 -3.36 -5.58
C GLU A 47 -4.00 -2.54 -6.70
N THR A 48 -3.72 -3.19 -7.82
CA THR A 48 -3.08 -2.56 -8.97
C THR A 48 -3.64 -3.13 -10.26
N GLN A 49 -3.04 -2.76 -11.38
CA GLN A 49 -3.44 -3.22 -12.71
C GLN A 49 -3.36 -4.75 -12.81
N ASP A 50 -4.29 -5.35 -13.56
CA ASP A 50 -4.42 -6.81 -13.69
C ASP A 50 -3.10 -7.51 -14.06
N TYR A 51 -2.32 -6.87 -14.93
CA TYR A 51 -1.03 -7.41 -15.39
C TYR A 51 0.05 -7.43 -14.29
N LEU A 52 -0.07 -6.58 -13.27
CA LEU A 52 0.80 -6.55 -12.08
C LEU A 52 0.26 -7.44 -10.95
N GLN A 53 -1.05 -7.70 -10.92
CA GLN A 53 -1.72 -8.45 -9.85
C GLN A 53 -1.13 -9.84 -9.63
N ARG A 54 -0.64 -10.49 -10.70
CA ARG A 54 0.06 -11.79 -10.60
C ARG A 54 1.32 -11.73 -9.74
N LYS A 55 2.05 -10.61 -9.77
CA LYS A 55 3.29 -10.40 -9.01
C LYS A 55 3.05 -9.71 -7.68
N PHE A 56 2.04 -8.84 -7.62
CA PHE A 56 1.66 -8.06 -6.45
C PHE A 56 0.22 -8.40 -6.08
N PRO A 57 -0.01 -9.50 -5.34
CA PRO A 57 -1.35 -9.96 -5.05
C PRO A 57 -2.06 -9.02 -4.06
N SER A 58 -3.39 -9.03 -4.16
CA SER A 58 -4.29 -8.43 -3.18
C SER A 58 -4.40 -9.33 -1.96
N ILE A 59 -4.77 -8.75 -0.83
CA ILE A 59 -5.07 -9.50 0.38
C ILE A 59 -6.58 -9.71 0.52
N ALA A 60 -6.98 -10.91 0.92
CA ALA A 60 -8.37 -11.18 1.30
C ALA A 60 -8.67 -10.56 2.67
N ASP A 61 -9.93 -10.18 2.89
CA ASP A 61 -10.42 -9.61 4.17
C ASP A 61 -9.57 -8.41 4.64
N ALA A 62 -9.26 -7.51 3.71
CA ALA A 62 -8.58 -6.27 4.01
C ALA A 62 -9.39 -5.46 5.03
N THR A 63 -8.72 -5.11 6.11
CA THR A 63 -9.32 -4.37 7.22
C THR A 63 -9.48 -2.89 6.86
N VAL A 64 -8.53 -2.35 6.10
CA VAL A 64 -8.53 -0.96 5.63
C VAL A 64 -7.88 -0.89 4.25
N CYS A 65 -8.42 -0.03 3.39
CA CYS A 65 -7.84 0.31 2.11
C CYS A 65 -7.13 1.67 2.24
N VAL A 66 -5.86 1.73 1.83
CA VAL A 66 -5.03 2.92 1.93
C VAL A 66 -4.41 3.19 0.56
N ASP A 67 -4.23 4.46 0.21
CA ASP A 67 -3.50 4.85 -0.99
C ASP A 67 -2.05 4.33 -0.92
N GLY A 68 -1.62 3.62 -1.98
CA GLY A 68 -0.31 2.97 -2.05
C GLY A 68 0.87 3.95 -2.04
N GLY A 69 0.65 5.25 -2.24
CA GLY A 69 1.64 6.31 -2.11
C GLY A 69 1.84 6.84 -0.69
N VAL A 70 0.98 6.46 0.27
CA VAL A 70 1.05 6.99 1.63
C VAL A 70 2.10 6.24 2.45
N CYS A 71 3.12 6.98 2.89
CA CYS A 71 4.14 6.46 3.79
C CYS A 71 3.58 6.35 5.22
N PRO A 72 3.66 5.19 5.90
CA PRO A 72 3.05 5.00 7.20
C PRO A 72 3.81 5.75 8.30
N THR A 73 3.08 6.55 9.07
CA THR A 73 3.49 7.08 10.39
C THR A 73 2.69 6.37 11.49
N ASP A 74 3.21 6.36 12.72
CA ASP A 74 2.51 5.75 13.85
C ASP A 74 1.17 6.43 14.13
N GLU A 75 1.13 7.76 14.01
CA GLU A 75 -0.09 8.57 14.14
C GLU A 75 -1.12 8.21 13.07
N PHE A 76 -0.68 8.06 11.81
CA PHE A 76 -1.57 7.68 10.70
C PHE A 76 -2.19 6.30 10.93
N LEU A 77 -1.38 5.33 11.37
CA LEU A 77 -1.85 3.98 11.64
C LEU A 77 -2.80 3.92 12.85
N ALA A 78 -2.53 4.70 13.89
CA ALA A 78 -3.42 4.82 15.05
C ALA A 78 -4.78 5.41 14.63
N ALA A 79 -4.78 6.46 13.82
CA ALA A 79 -6.01 7.04 13.28
C ALA A 79 -6.78 6.07 12.37
N ALA A 80 -6.07 5.34 11.51
CA ALA A 80 -6.67 4.32 10.65
C ALA A 80 -7.29 3.17 11.45
N ALA A 81 -6.67 2.76 12.56
CA ALA A 81 -7.23 1.74 13.45
C ALA A 81 -8.47 2.25 14.20
N ALA A 82 -8.48 3.50 14.63
CA ALA A 82 -9.60 4.10 15.36
C ALA A 82 -10.88 4.19 14.50
N LEU A 83 -10.75 4.38 13.18
CA LEU A 83 -11.87 4.36 12.24
C LEU A 83 -12.65 3.03 12.22
N MET A 84 -12.03 1.94 12.66
CA MET A 84 -12.71 0.63 12.73
C MET A 84 -13.55 0.44 14.00
N SER A 85 -13.37 1.30 15.01
CA SER A 85 -13.98 1.16 16.34
C SER A 85 -15.27 1.97 16.54
N GLY A 86 -15.78 2.63 15.50
CA GLY A 86 -17.07 3.33 15.49
C GLY A 86 -18.03 2.72 14.49
#